data_AF-A0A059FSU5-F1
#
_entry.id   AF-A0A059FSU5-F1
#
_cell.length_a   1.000
_cell.length_b   1.000
_cell.length_c   1.000
_cell.angle_alpha   90.00
_cell.angle_beta   90.00
_cell.angle_gamma   90.00
#
_symmetry.space_group_name_H-M   'P 1'
#
loop_
_entity.id
_entity.type
_entity.pdbx_description
1 polymer ?
#
loop_
_entity_poly.entity_id
_entity_poly.type
_entity_poly.pdbx_seq_one_letter_code
_entity_poly.pdbx_strand_id
1 'polypeptide(L)' 'MSDPVNLNKFRKVKEKAEKETRAQENRAKFGQTKAAKKLDKARADKLKKLTDGHRLQDFGKDG' A
#
# COMPACT_ATOMS: atom_id res chain seq x y z
N MET A 1 36.82 7.58 -26.36
CA MET A 1 35.60 7.95 -27.11
C MET A 1 34.48 8.20 -26.10
N SER A 2 33.75 9.32 -26.21
CA SER A 2 32.57 9.58 -25.39
C SER A 2 31.33 9.35 -26.26
N ASP A 3 30.50 8.38 -25.89
CA ASP A 3 29.26 8.11 -26.62
C ASP A 3 28.23 9.23 -26.37
N PRO A 4 27.59 9.76 -27.43
CA PRO A 4 26.58 10.79 -27.26
C PRO A 4 25.34 10.21 -26.57
N VAL A 5 25.13 10.61 -25.31
CA VAL A 5 23.97 10.17 -24.53
C VAL A 5 22.70 10.82 -25.07
N ASN A 6 21.78 10.01 -25.58
CA ASN A 6 20.51 10.49 -26.12
C ASN A 6 19.54 10.87 -24.98
N LEU A 7 19.49 12.16 -24.66
CA LEU A 7 18.64 12.73 -23.62
C LEU A 7 17.12 12.52 -23.87
N ASN A 8 16.69 12.37 -25.12
CA ASN A 8 15.28 12.13 -25.45
C ASN A 8 14.83 10.73 -25.04
N LYS A 9 15.70 9.73 -25.20
CA LYS A 9 15.43 8.37 -24.70
C LYS A 9 15.33 8.37 -23.19
N PHE A 10 16.24 9.07 -22.50
CA PHE A 10 16.24 9.17 -21.04
C PHE A 10 14.95 9.83 -20.51
N ARG A 11 14.53 10.96 -21.10
CA ARG A 11 13.26 11.61 -20.72
C ARG A 11 12.06 10.69 -20.92
N LYS A 12 11.96 9.99 -22.06
CA LYS A 12 10.89 9.01 -22.31
C LYS A 12 10.87 7.87 -21.29
N VAL A 13 12.04 7.38 -20.88
CA VAL A 13 12.12 6.32 -19.86
C VAL A 13 11.63 6.84 -18.52
N LYS A 14 12.05 8.05 -18.11
CA LYS A 14 11.59 8.69 -16.87
C LYS A 14 10.07 8.91 -16.87
N GLU A 15 9.51 9.43 -17.96
CA GLU A 15 8.06 9.63 -18.09
C GLU A 15 7.26 8.33 -18.04
N LYS A 16 7.77 7.25 -18.64
CA LYS A 16 7.14 5.92 -18.56
C LYS A 16 7.16 5.40 -17.13
N ALA A 17 8.32 5.47 -16.45
CA ALA A 17 8.46 5.04 -15.07
C ALA A 17 7.51 5.81 -14.13
N GLU A 18 7.40 7.14 -14.29
CA GLU A 18 6.48 7.96 -13.51
C GLU A 18 5.00 7.63 -13.77
N LYS A 19 4.65 7.26 -15.01
CA LYS A 19 3.29 6.80 -15.33
C LYS A 19 3.00 5.43 -14.70
N GLU A 20 3.97 4.52 -14.70
CA GLU A 20 3.83 3.20 -14.08
C GLU A 20 3.69 3.28 -12.57
N THR A 21 4.48 4.11 -11.89
CA THR A 21 4.37 4.30 -10.43
C THR A 21 3.01 4.87 -10.06
N ARG A 22 2.55 5.92 -10.75
CA ARG A 22 1.21 6.49 -10.55
C ARG A 22 0.10 5.46 -10.81
N ALA A 23 0.24 4.63 -11.84
CA ALA A 23 -0.72 3.57 -12.13
C ALA A 23 -0.75 2.50 -11.04
N GLN A 24 0.40 2.12 -10.49
CA GLN A 24 0.47 1.19 -9.35
C GLN A 24 -0.18 1.78 -8.11
N GLU A 25 0.11 3.03 -7.78
CA GLU A 25 -0.55 3.74 -6.68
C GLU A 25 -2.07 3.81 -6.87
N ASN A 26 -2.54 4.12 -8.08
CA ASN A 26 -3.96 4.17 -8.37
C ASN A 26 -4.62 2.79 -8.33
N ARG A 27 -3.93 1.71 -8.74
CA ARG A 27 -4.42 0.34 -8.54
C ARG A 27 -4.51 -0.02 -7.07
N ALA A 28 -3.55 0.39 -6.25
CA ALA A 28 -3.61 0.16 -4.81
C ALA A 28 -4.75 0.97 -4.14
N LYS A 29 -4.88 2.26 -4.48
CA LYS A 29 -5.86 3.18 -3.89
C LYS A 29 -7.29 2.91 -4.39
N PHE A 30 -7.44 2.70 -5.70
CA PHE A 30 -8.72 2.67 -6.41
C PHE A 30 -9.02 1.34 -7.12
N GLY A 31 -8.02 0.50 -7.37
CA GLY A 31 -8.20 -0.81 -8.02
C GLY A 31 -8.73 -1.91 -7.11
N GLN A 32 -8.76 -1.69 -5.79
CA GLN A 32 -9.44 -2.60 -4.89
C GLN A 32 -10.96 -2.45 -5.02
N THR A 33 -11.62 -3.54 -5.42
CA THR A 33 -13.09 -3.60 -5.48
C THR A 33 -13.70 -3.41 -4.08
N LYS A 34 -14.95 -2.93 -4.01
CA LYS A 34 -15.67 -2.79 -2.72
C LYS A 34 -15.72 -4.11 -1.94
N ALA A 35 -15.82 -5.24 -2.64
CA ALA A 35 -15.81 -6.58 -2.04
C ALA A 35 -14.46 -6.89 -1.38
N ALA A 36 -13.34 -6.61 -2.06
CA ALA A 36 -12.00 -6.79 -1.50
C ALA A 36 -11.77 -5.92 -0.26
N LYS A 37 -12.15 -4.63 -0.32
CA LYS A 37 -12.05 -3.71 0.84
C LYS A 37 -12.88 -4.20 2.05
N LYS A 38 -14.10 -4.68 1.80
CA LYS A 38 -14.98 -5.22 2.87
C LYS A 38 -14.39 -6.47 3.51
N LEU A 39 -13.83 -7.35 2.70
CA LEU A 39 -13.22 -8.59 3.15
C LEU A 39 -11.95 -8.31 3.97
N ASP A 40 -11.12 -7.37 3.54
CA ASP A 40 -9.93 -6.95 4.26
C ASP A 40 -10.28 -6.29 5.60
N LYS A 41 -11.29 -5.41 5.61
CA LYS A 41 -11.83 -4.83 6.84
C LYS A 41 -12.37 -5.89 7.80
N ALA A 42 -13.14 -6.85 7.30
CA ALA A 42 -13.67 -7.94 8.13
C ALA A 42 -12.55 -8.82 8.71
N ARG A 43 -11.48 -9.06 7.95
CA ARG A 43 -10.28 -9.76 8.45
C ARG A 43 -9.57 -8.93 9.53
N ALA A 44 -9.38 -7.63 9.32
CA ALA A 44 -8.77 -6.73 10.29
C ALA A 44 -9.59 -6.64 11.58
N ASP A 45 -10.93 -6.53 11.49
CA ASP A 45 -11.83 -6.52 12.64
C ASP A 45 -11.79 -7.85 13.40
N LYS A 46 -11.73 -8.99 12.69
CA LYS A 46 -11.59 -10.31 13.32
C LYS A 46 -10.26 -10.43 14.06
N LEU A 47 -9.16 -10.02 13.41
CA LEU A 47 -7.83 -10.00 14.03
C LEU A 47 -7.84 -9.10 15.26
N LYS A 48 -8.35 -7.87 15.15
CA LYS A 48 -8.46 -6.94 16.28
C LYS A 48 -9.23 -7.54 17.45
N LYS A 49 -10.39 -8.15 17.19
CA LYS A 49 -11.19 -8.84 18.22
C LYS A 49 -10.45 -10.01 18.86
N LEU A 50 -9.72 -10.79 18.07
CA LEU A 50 -8.88 -11.87 18.60
C LEU A 50 -7.77 -11.29 19.50
N THR A 51 -7.04 -10.29 19.02
CA THR A 51 -5.96 -9.67 19.80
C THR A 51 -6.49 -8.97 21.05
N ASP A 52 -7.65 -8.31 20.98
CA ASP A 52 -8.29 -7.65 22.13
C ASP A 52 -8.86 -8.67 23.13
N GLY A 53 -9.40 -9.81 22.66
CA GLY A 53 -9.84 -10.91 23.54
C GLY A 53 -8.67 -11.70 24.17
N HIS A 54 -7.51 -11.71 23.52
CA HIS A 54 -6.25 -12.24 24.05
C HIS A 54 -5.43 -11.19 24.78
N ARG A 55 -5.84 -9.92 24.74
CA ARG A 55 -5.28 -8.88 25.58
C ARG A 55 -5.80 -9.18 26.98
N LEU A 56 -4.99 -9.87 27.78
CA LEU A 56 -5.12 -9.85 29.23
C LEU A 56 -5.23 -8.36 29.55
N GLN A 57 -6.40 -7.90 30.01
CA GLN A 57 -6.52 -6.53 30.50
C GLN A 57 -5.34 -6.37 31.44
N ASP A 58 -4.44 -5.43 31.13
CA ASP A 58 -3.32 -5.10 31.98
C ASP A 58 -3.93 -4.75 33.33
N PHE A 59 -3.96 -5.73 34.23
CA PHE A 59 -4.18 -5.59 35.65
C PHE A 59 -3.04 -4.68 36.14
N GLY A 60 -3.18 -3.36 36.03
CA GLY A 60 -2.10 -2.47 36.41
C GLY A 60 -2.15 -1.03 35.94
N LYS A 61 -3.32 -0.40 35.78
CA LYS A 61 -3.37 1.07 35.65
C LYS A 61 -4.59 1.69 36.31
N ASP A 62 -4.83 1.33 37.57
CA ASP A 62 -5.52 2.19 38.53
C ASP A 62 -4.66 2.19 39.81
N GLY A 63 -3.93 3.28 40.00
CA GLY A 63 -2.95 3.51 41.06
C GLY A 63 -2.22 4.82 40.80
#